data_AF-A0A7K0PKZ8-F1
#
_entry.id   AF-A0A7K0PKZ8-F1
#
_cell.length_a   1.000
_cell.length_b   1.000
_cell.length_c   1.000
_cell.angle_alpha   90.00
_cell.angle_beta   90.00
_cell.angle_gamma   90.00
#
_symmetry.space_group_name_H-M   'P 1'
#
loop_
_entity.id
_entity.type
_entity.pdbx_description
1 polymer ?
#
loop_
_entity_poly.entity_id
_entity_poly.type
_entity_poly.pdbx_seq_one_letter_code
_entity_poly.pdbx_strand_id
1 'polypeptide(L)'
;VVLVERAGTVIGAIGLADRPRPEAREAMGRLGELGITRTVMLTGDTPQTAAAIAGDLGIAEVAADLLPGDKADAVRRLGDGVAMVGDGVNDTPALAASDLGIAMGTAGSPAAIEVADVALMGDDPRKIAELIGLARWTRTVVRQNIAFSLGTKAIAAVFLLFGALPLWAAVGVDVGASLLVVANGLRLVSGRPVGQRELPILERSAVAGPTVFV
;
A
#
# COMPACT_ATOMS: atom_id res chain seq x y z
N VAL A 1 30.77 -4.34 -11.57
CA VAL A 1 31.56 -5.08 -12.59
C VAL A 1 32.84 -5.55 -11.93
N VAL A 2 33.18 -6.82 -12.05
CA VAL A 2 34.42 -7.43 -11.55
C VAL A 2 35.33 -7.71 -12.74
N LEU A 3 36.59 -7.29 -12.68
CA LEU A 3 37.58 -7.58 -13.72
C LEU A 3 38.21 -8.96 -13.44
N VAL A 4 38.33 -9.80 -14.47
CA VAL A 4 38.97 -11.12 -14.37
C VAL A 4 40.37 -11.00 -14.96
N GLU A 5 41.38 -11.26 -14.12
CA GLU A 5 42.79 -11.21 -14.50
C GLU A 5 43.39 -12.62 -14.47
N ARG A 6 44.29 -12.90 -15.42
CA ARG A 6 45.15 -14.08 -15.39
C ARG A 6 46.59 -13.67 -15.72
N ALA A 7 47.50 -13.93 -14.78
CA ALA A 7 48.94 -13.69 -14.94
C ALA A 7 49.29 -12.25 -15.36
N GLY A 8 48.73 -11.23 -14.70
CA GLY A 8 49.00 -9.82 -14.99
C GLY A 8 48.23 -9.26 -16.19
N THR A 9 47.44 -10.07 -16.88
CA THR A 9 46.66 -9.65 -18.05
C THR A 9 45.17 -9.72 -17.74
N VAL A 10 44.45 -8.61 -17.94
CA VAL A 10 42.99 -8.58 -17.85
C VAL A 10 42.42 -9.38 -19.03
N ILE A 11 41.72 -10.47 -18.74
CA ILE A 11 41.16 -11.39 -19.75
C ILE A 11 39.65 -11.23 -19.94
N GLY A 12 38.98 -10.44 -19.11
CA GLY A 12 37.55 -10.16 -19.25
C GLY A 12 36.96 -9.39 -18.07
N ALA A 13 35.64 -9.19 -18.11
CA ALA A 13 34.88 -8.55 -17.05
C ALA A 13 33.54 -9.28 -16.85
N ILE A 14 33.09 -9.39 -15.60
CA ILE A 14 31.80 -9.95 -15.22
C ILE A 14 30.95 -8.83 -14.60
N GLY A 15 29.80 -8.53 -15.21
CA GLY A 15 28.80 -7.64 -14.65
C GLY A 15 27.72 -8.44 -13.94
N LEU A 16 27.52 -8.20 -12.64
CA LEU A 16 26.28 -8.56 -11.94
C LEU A 16 25.37 -7.33 -11.94
N ALA A 17 24.12 -7.52 -12.33
CA ALA A 17 23.08 -6.51 -12.27
C ALA A 17 21.83 -7.18 -11.71
N ASP A 18 21.20 -6.53 -10.73
CA ASP A 18 19.92 -6.99 -10.22
C ASP A 18 18.83 -6.54 -11.18
N ARG A 19 17.89 -7.44 -11.51
CA ARG A 19 16.80 -7.12 -12.43
C ARG A 19 15.53 -6.86 -11.64
N PRO A 20 14.80 -5.78 -11.93
CA PRO A 20 13.50 -5.57 -11.32
C PRO A 20 12.59 -6.74 -11.66
N ARG A 21 11.87 -7.22 -10.63
CA ARG A 21 10.89 -8.29 -10.78
C ARG A 21 9.75 -7.83 -11.70
N PRO A 22 9.20 -8.69 -12.59
CA PRO A 22 8.07 -8.32 -13.46
C PRO A 22 6.87 -7.75 -12.69
N GLU A 23 6.61 -8.26 -11.49
CA GLU A 23 5.54 -7.85 -10.59
C GLU A 23 5.68 -6.39 -10.14
N ALA A 24 6.91 -5.86 -10.06
CA ALA A 24 7.15 -4.46 -9.68
C ALA A 24 6.67 -3.51 -10.78
N ARG A 25 6.87 -3.85 -12.05
CA ARG A 25 6.34 -3.07 -13.19
C ARG A 25 4.81 -3.08 -13.17
N GLU A 26 4.22 -4.25 -12.93
CA GLU A 26 2.76 -4.38 -12.82
C GLU A 26 2.20 -3.54 -11.66
N ALA A 27 2.86 -3.59 -10.49
CA ALA A 27 2.48 -2.81 -9.33
C ALA A 27 2.50 -1.30 -9.64
N MET A 28 3.56 -0.80 -10.28
CA MET A 28 3.67 0.60 -10.70
C MET A 28 2.52 1.02 -11.64
N GLY A 29 2.16 0.17 -12.60
CA GLY A 29 1.00 0.41 -13.48
C GLY A 29 -0.30 0.53 -12.70
N ARG A 30 -0.57 -0.43 -11.80
CA ARG A 30 -1.78 -0.41 -10.94
C ARG A 30 -1.83 0.80 -10.00
N LEU A 31 -0.69 1.23 -9.46
CA LEU A 31 -0.60 2.44 -8.64
C LEU A 31 -0.96 3.69 -9.47
N GLY A 32 -0.50 3.76 -10.72
CA GLY A 32 -0.87 4.79 -11.68
C GLY A 32 -2.37 4.81 -12.01
N GLU A 33 -3.00 3.65 -12.19
CA GLU A 33 -4.46 3.52 -12.39
C GLU A 33 -5.26 3.94 -11.16
N LEU A 34 -4.71 3.73 -9.97
CA LEU A 34 -5.22 4.29 -8.72
C LEU A 34 -4.92 5.80 -8.62
N GLY A 35 -4.37 6.46 -9.63
CA GLY A 35 -4.14 7.91 -9.62
C GLY A 35 -3.03 8.36 -8.67
N ILE A 36 -2.09 7.47 -8.33
CA ILE A 36 -0.82 7.87 -7.72
C ILE A 36 0.05 8.39 -8.86
N THR A 37 0.25 9.70 -8.88
CA THR A 37 0.91 10.41 -9.98
C THR A 37 2.39 10.66 -9.75
N ARG A 38 2.84 10.54 -8.49
CA ARG A 38 4.22 10.81 -8.09
C ARG A 38 4.76 9.61 -7.31
N THR A 39 5.78 8.99 -7.88
CA THR A 39 6.53 7.92 -7.23
C THR A 39 8.01 8.29 -7.24
N VAL A 40 8.67 8.11 -6.09
CA VAL A 40 10.08 8.43 -5.89
C VAL A 40 10.79 7.16 -5.43
N MET A 41 11.90 6.81 -6.08
CA MET A 41 12.77 5.70 -5.65
C MET A 41 13.87 6.23 -4.74
N LEU A 42 13.98 5.67 -3.52
CA LEU A 42 15.05 5.96 -2.57
C LEU A 42 15.94 4.73 -2.41
N THR A 43 17.22 4.81 -2.78
CA THR A 43 18.14 3.67 -2.69
C THR A 43 19.53 4.08 -2.18
N GLY A 44 20.22 3.14 -1.56
CA GLY A 44 21.64 3.25 -1.22
C GLY A 44 22.58 2.80 -2.36
N ASP A 45 22.03 2.30 -3.47
CA ASP A 45 22.81 1.90 -4.63
C ASP A 45 23.42 3.10 -5.37
N THR A 46 24.40 2.80 -6.22
CA THR A 46 25.01 3.82 -7.09
C THR A 46 23.98 4.46 -8.03
N PRO A 47 24.12 5.76 -8.37
CA PRO A 47 23.20 6.47 -9.24
C PRO A 47 22.96 5.78 -10.59
N GLN A 48 23.97 5.12 -11.15
CA GLN A 48 23.88 4.41 -12.43
C GLN A 48 22.93 3.21 -12.34
N THR A 49 23.06 2.40 -11.27
CA THR A 49 22.17 1.26 -11.04
C THR A 49 20.74 1.73 -10.76
N ALA A 50 20.60 2.74 -9.90
CA ALA A 50 19.30 3.29 -9.54
C ALA A 50 18.54 3.84 -10.76
N ALA A 51 19.22 4.60 -11.62
CA ALA A 51 18.64 5.14 -12.84
C ALA A 51 18.21 4.04 -13.83
N ALA A 52 18.98 2.96 -13.95
CA ALA A 52 18.61 1.83 -14.80
C ALA A 52 17.32 1.15 -14.31
N ILE A 53 17.24 0.83 -13.01
CA ILE A 53 16.06 0.19 -12.41
C ILE A 53 14.84 1.12 -12.47
N ALA A 54 15.02 2.40 -12.17
CA ALA A 54 13.93 3.37 -12.25
C ALA A 54 13.40 3.56 -13.67
N GLY A 55 14.31 3.60 -14.66
CA GLY A 55 13.95 3.64 -16.07
C GLY A 55 13.13 2.42 -16.49
N ASP A 56 13.53 1.23 -16.04
CA ASP A 56 12.75 0.03 -16.25
C ASP A 56 11.37 0.15 -15.60
N LEU A 57 11.25 0.60 -14.36
CA LEU A 57 9.98 0.70 -13.66
C LEU A 57 9.10 1.91 -14.05
N GLY A 58 9.62 2.82 -14.87
CA GLY A 58 8.92 4.07 -15.25
C GLY A 58 8.84 5.09 -14.11
N ILE A 59 9.78 5.06 -13.17
CA ILE A 59 9.84 5.98 -12.03
C ILE A 59 10.62 7.22 -12.45
N ALA A 60 9.99 8.40 -12.37
CA ALA A 60 10.57 9.65 -12.84
C ALA A 60 11.57 10.28 -11.85
N GLU A 61 11.38 10.07 -10.55
CA GLU A 61 12.20 10.68 -9.49
C GLU A 61 13.01 9.61 -8.75
N VAL A 62 14.33 9.79 -8.67
CA VAL A 62 15.26 8.85 -8.04
C VAL A 62 16.24 9.62 -7.16
N ALA A 63 16.42 9.16 -5.93
CA ALA A 63 17.51 9.57 -5.06
C ALA A 63 18.32 8.32 -4.69
N ALA A 64 19.59 8.33 -5.09
CA ALA A 64 20.54 7.23 -4.96
C ALA A 64 21.68 7.61 -4.01
N ASP A 65 22.54 6.65 -3.68
CA ASP A 65 23.68 6.84 -2.76
C ASP A 65 23.26 7.37 -1.38
N LEU A 66 22.08 6.98 -0.90
CA LEU A 66 21.51 7.45 0.36
C LEU A 66 21.89 6.55 1.54
N LEU A 67 22.33 7.16 2.65
CA LEU A 67 22.40 6.50 3.95
C LEU A 67 21.00 6.40 4.59
N PRO A 68 20.79 5.54 5.60
CA PRO A 68 19.49 5.43 6.30
C PRO A 68 18.93 6.77 6.81
N GLY A 69 19.80 7.67 7.31
CA GLY A 69 19.41 9.01 7.75
C GLY A 69 18.97 9.91 6.59
N ASP A 70 19.68 9.83 5.46
CA ASP A 70 19.38 10.64 4.27
C ASP A 70 18.05 10.23 3.63
N LYS A 71 17.69 8.94 3.71
CA LYS A 71 16.36 8.46 3.30
C LYS A 71 15.25 9.11 4.12
N ALA A 72 15.41 9.18 5.44
CA ALA A 72 14.43 9.84 6.31
C ALA A 72 14.31 11.34 6.01
N ASP A 73 15.43 12.02 5.77
CA ASP A 73 15.41 13.43 5.38
C ASP A 73 14.81 13.64 3.99
N ALA A 74 15.02 12.71 3.05
CA ALA A 74 14.36 12.74 1.75
C ALA A 74 12.85 12.63 1.87
N VAL A 75 12.34 11.72 2.71
CA VAL A 75 10.90 11.60 3.00
C VAL A 75 10.35 12.89 3.60
N ARG A 76 11.02 13.47 4.60
CA ARG A 76 10.59 14.75 5.21
C ARG A 76 10.53 15.90 4.21
N ARG A 77 11.44 15.94 3.22
CA ARG A 77 11.43 16.96 2.16
C ARG A 77 10.29 16.81 1.17
N LEU A 78 9.68 15.62 1.06
CA LEU A 78 8.53 15.40 0.18
C LEU A 78 7.23 15.98 0.75
N GLY A 79 7.18 16.25 2.05
CA GLY A 79 6.04 16.85 2.75
C GLY A 79 5.02 15.83 3.23
N ASP A 80 3.77 16.28 3.41
CA ASP A 80 2.67 15.44 3.91
C ASP A 80 2.02 14.60 2.80
N GLY A 81 1.36 13.52 3.21
CA GLY A 81 0.68 12.57 2.33
C GLY A 81 1.63 11.55 1.68
N VAL A 82 2.77 11.28 2.30
CA VAL A 82 3.81 10.38 1.76
C VAL A 82 3.66 8.99 2.38
N ALA A 83 3.53 7.97 1.52
CA ALA A 83 3.63 6.58 1.92
C ALA A 83 5.03 6.04 1.56
N MET A 84 5.74 5.51 2.55
CA MET A 84 7.04 4.87 2.36
C MET A 84 6.87 3.35 2.34
N VAL A 85 7.53 2.68 1.39
CA VAL A 85 7.57 1.23 1.32
C VAL A 85 9.01 0.75 1.41
N GLY A 86 9.28 -0.18 2.32
CA GLY A 86 10.62 -0.74 2.54
C GLY A 86 10.57 -2.16 3.09
N ASP A 87 11.70 -2.85 3.09
CA ASP A 87 11.80 -4.28 3.43
C ASP A 87 12.57 -4.57 4.74
N GLY A 88 13.23 -3.57 5.34
CA GLY A 88 14.17 -3.87 6.42
C GLY A 88 14.60 -2.73 7.33
N VAL A 89 15.63 -3.06 8.14
CA VAL A 89 16.23 -2.22 9.19
C VAL A 89 16.74 -0.87 8.65
N ASN A 90 17.23 -0.86 7.41
CA ASN A 90 17.80 0.34 6.79
C ASN A 90 16.74 1.38 6.44
N ASP A 91 15.49 0.97 6.29
CA ASP A 91 14.37 1.85 5.93
C ASP A 91 13.54 2.26 7.14
N THR A 92 13.79 1.66 8.32
CA THR A 92 13.08 1.98 9.57
C THR A 92 13.02 3.48 9.86
N PRO A 93 14.09 4.28 9.75
CA PRO A 93 14.01 5.73 9.97
C PRO A 93 13.15 6.46 8.94
N ALA A 94 13.11 5.98 7.69
CA ALA A 94 12.32 6.57 6.62
C ALA A 94 10.83 6.18 6.72
N LEU A 95 10.55 4.95 7.14
CA LEU A 95 9.19 4.47 7.46
C LEU A 95 8.59 5.32 8.59
N ALA A 96 9.36 5.55 9.67
CA ALA A 96 8.93 6.39 10.80
C ALA A 96 8.72 7.87 10.44
N ALA A 97 9.40 8.36 9.39
CA ALA A 97 9.30 9.75 8.95
C ALA A 97 8.14 9.98 7.96
N SER A 98 7.52 8.93 7.44
CA SER A 98 6.40 8.99 6.50
C SER A 98 5.05 9.04 7.21
N ASP A 99 4.01 9.51 6.53
CA ASP A 99 2.64 9.48 7.06
C ASP A 99 2.04 8.07 7.05
N LEU A 100 2.59 7.19 6.21
CA LEU A 100 2.20 5.79 6.12
C LEU A 100 3.41 4.93 5.80
N GLY A 101 3.94 4.25 6.83
CA GLY A 101 5.00 3.26 6.68
C GLY A 101 4.44 1.89 6.32
N ILE A 102 4.87 1.34 5.18
CA ILE A 102 4.51 0.00 4.72
C ILE A 102 5.76 -0.88 4.69
N ALA A 103 5.82 -1.88 5.57
CA ALA A 103 6.86 -2.91 5.53
C ALA A 103 6.43 -4.05 4.60
N MET A 104 7.32 -4.49 3.70
CA MET A 104 7.18 -5.70 2.89
C MET A 104 8.22 -6.74 3.30
N GLY A 105 7.97 -8.02 3.01
CA GLY A 105 8.87 -9.08 3.44
C GLY A 105 8.15 -10.35 3.86
N THR A 106 8.53 -11.51 3.32
CA THR A 106 8.29 -12.81 4.01
C THR A 106 9.03 -12.89 5.35
N ALA A 107 10.13 -12.13 5.46
CA ALA A 107 10.95 -11.97 6.65
C ALA A 107 11.18 -10.48 6.97
N GLY A 108 10.15 -9.64 6.80
CA GLY A 108 10.24 -8.22 7.15
C GLY A 108 10.91 -8.09 8.52
N SER A 109 12.04 -7.37 8.57
CA SER A 109 12.87 -7.38 9.78
C SER A 109 12.00 -7.02 11.00
N PRO A 110 12.16 -7.67 12.16
CA PRO A 110 11.36 -7.35 13.34
C PRO A 110 11.30 -5.85 13.63
N ALA A 111 12.41 -5.15 13.37
CA ALA A 111 12.51 -3.69 13.52
C ALA A 111 11.68 -2.89 12.50
N ALA A 112 11.49 -3.39 11.27
CA ALA A 112 10.65 -2.73 10.26
C ALA A 112 9.16 -2.96 10.56
N ILE A 113 8.79 -4.16 11.01
CA ILE A 113 7.40 -4.48 11.41
C ILE A 113 6.98 -3.69 12.65
N GLU A 114 7.89 -3.46 13.58
CA GLU A 114 7.61 -2.68 14.80
C GLU A 114 7.32 -1.20 14.51
N VAL A 115 7.93 -0.64 13.45
CA VAL A 115 7.85 0.79 13.13
C VAL A 115 6.83 1.10 12.05
N ALA A 116 6.52 0.15 11.16
CA ALA A 116 5.57 0.36 10.08
C ALA A 116 4.11 0.33 10.58
N ASP A 117 3.26 1.17 9.99
CA ASP A 117 1.81 1.16 10.22
C ASP A 117 1.14 -0.06 9.61
N VAL A 118 1.68 -0.56 8.49
CA VAL A 118 1.17 -1.73 7.77
C VAL A 118 2.31 -2.68 7.43
N ALA A 119 2.15 -3.94 7.81
CA ALA A 119 3.06 -5.02 7.42
C ALA A 119 2.40 -5.94 6.39
N LEU A 120 2.98 -6.03 5.20
CA LEU A 120 2.55 -6.95 4.14
C LEU A 120 3.31 -8.27 4.28
N MET A 121 2.59 -9.34 4.63
CA MET A 121 3.14 -10.69 4.70
C MET A 121 3.35 -11.23 3.28
N GLY A 122 4.57 -11.05 2.76
CA GLY A 122 5.02 -11.53 1.45
C GLY A 122 5.79 -10.48 0.63
N ASP A 123 6.52 -10.94 -0.38
CA ASP A 123 7.45 -10.13 -1.18
C ASP A 123 6.86 -9.66 -2.52
N ASP A 124 5.53 -9.58 -2.61
CA ASP A 124 4.83 -9.20 -3.84
C ASP A 124 4.44 -7.71 -3.81
N PRO A 125 5.09 -6.84 -4.61
CA PRO A 125 4.80 -5.40 -4.63
C PRO A 125 3.38 -5.08 -5.12
N ARG A 126 2.69 -6.01 -5.80
CA ARG A 126 1.30 -5.81 -6.27
C ARG A 126 0.32 -5.68 -5.10
N LYS A 127 0.66 -6.24 -3.94
CA LYS A 127 -0.13 -6.12 -2.71
C LYS A 127 -0.23 -4.67 -2.21
N ILE A 128 0.74 -3.81 -2.54
CA ILE A 128 0.66 -2.38 -2.20
C ILE A 128 -0.53 -1.74 -2.92
N ALA A 129 -0.67 -2.00 -4.23
CA ALA A 129 -1.79 -1.49 -5.00
C ALA A 129 -3.13 -2.04 -4.49
N GLU A 130 -3.17 -3.33 -4.12
CA GLU A 130 -4.36 -3.95 -3.53
C GLU A 130 -4.75 -3.32 -2.19
N LEU A 131 -3.77 -3.08 -1.31
CA LEU A 131 -3.96 -2.40 -0.02
C LEU A 131 -4.59 -1.01 -0.24
N ILE A 132 -4.03 -0.22 -1.16
CA ILE A 132 -4.53 1.14 -1.44
C ILE A 132 -5.93 1.09 -2.07
N GLY A 133 -6.19 0.14 -2.97
CA GLY A 133 -7.51 -0.09 -3.55
C GLY A 133 -8.55 -0.45 -2.47
N LEU A 134 -8.19 -1.36 -1.55
CA LEU A 134 -9.03 -1.76 -0.43
C LEU A 134 -9.31 -0.56 0.50
N ALA A 135 -8.29 0.22 0.85
CA ALA A 135 -8.44 1.39 1.71
C ALA A 135 -9.42 2.42 1.13
N ARG A 136 -9.36 2.67 -0.18
CA ARG A 136 -10.28 3.60 -0.88
C ARG A 136 -11.71 3.08 -0.93
N TRP A 137 -11.87 1.79 -1.18
CA TRP A 137 -13.18 1.16 -1.17
C TRP A 137 -13.81 1.22 0.22
N THR A 138 -13.05 0.87 1.26
CA THR A 138 -13.47 1.00 2.66
C THR A 138 -13.88 2.42 2.99
N ARG A 139 -13.09 3.43 2.59
CA ARG A 139 -13.44 4.85 2.78
C ARG A 139 -14.75 5.23 2.11
N THR A 140 -15.05 4.66 0.95
CA THR A 140 -16.32 4.89 0.24
C THR A 140 -17.51 4.31 1.03
N VAL A 141 -17.39 3.07 1.52
CA VAL A 141 -18.43 2.42 2.34
C VAL A 141 -18.64 3.18 3.66
N VAL A 142 -17.56 3.62 4.31
CA VAL A 142 -17.64 4.44 5.53
C VAL A 142 -18.38 5.76 5.28
N ARG A 143 -18.08 6.47 4.18
CA ARG A 143 -18.80 7.71 3.82
C ARG A 143 -20.28 7.47 3.56
N GLN A 144 -20.65 6.35 2.92
CA GLN A 144 -22.05 5.97 2.72
C GLN A 144 -22.76 5.71 4.07
N ASN A 145 -22.13 4.98 4.98
CA ASN A 145 -22.66 4.70 6.31
C ASN A 145 -22.87 5.97 7.13
N ILE A 146 -21.90 6.90 7.09
CA ILE A 146 -22.00 8.20 7.76
C ILE A 146 -23.14 9.02 7.16
N ALA A 147 -23.20 9.12 5.83
CA ALA A 147 -24.26 9.87 5.15
C ALA A 147 -25.65 9.31 5.46
N PHE A 148 -25.80 7.98 5.47
CA PHE A 148 -27.04 7.32 5.84
C PHE A 148 -27.42 7.55 7.31
N SER A 149 -26.47 7.38 8.24
CA SER A 149 -26.73 7.61 9.67
C SER A 149 -27.12 9.06 9.95
N LEU A 150 -26.40 10.01 9.36
CA LEU A 150 -26.70 11.44 9.52
C LEU A 150 -28.03 11.81 8.86
N GLY A 151 -28.32 11.26 7.68
CA GLY A 151 -29.57 11.47 6.96
C GLY A 151 -30.79 11.00 7.77
N THR A 152 -30.74 9.78 8.31
CA THR A 152 -31.83 9.25 9.15
C THR A 152 -32.05 10.08 10.41
N LYS A 153 -30.97 10.51 11.08
CA LYS A 153 -31.06 11.39 12.27
C LYS A 153 -31.64 12.76 11.94
N ALA A 154 -31.25 13.35 10.81
CA ALA A 154 -31.81 14.63 10.35
C ALA A 154 -33.31 14.52 10.08
N ILE A 155 -33.75 13.45 9.38
CA ILE A 155 -35.16 13.18 9.11
C ILE A 155 -35.94 13.01 10.43
N ALA A 156 -35.44 12.16 11.33
CA ALA A 156 -36.07 11.94 12.64
C ALA A 156 -36.20 13.23 13.46
N ALA A 157 -35.17 14.08 13.47
CA ALA A 157 -35.19 15.37 14.16
C ALA A 157 -36.25 16.33 13.59
N VAL A 158 -36.40 16.39 12.26
CA VAL A 158 -37.44 17.20 11.62
C VAL A 158 -38.84 16.73 12.04
N PHE A 159 -39.13 15.44 11.96
CA PHE A 159 -40.44 14.92 12.37
C PHE A 159 -40.74 15.09 13.86
N LEU A 160 -39.72 15.01 14.71
CA LEU A 160 -39.85 15.26 16.15
C LEU A 160 -40.25 16.72 16.41
N LEU A 161 -39.67 17.68 15.67
CA LEU A 161 -39.99 19.10 15.77
C LEU A 161 -41.46 19.40 15.40
N PHE A 162 -41.99 18.71 14.40
CA PHE A 162 -43.40 18.82 14.00
C PHE A 162 -44.36 17.99 14.88
N GLY A 163 -43.86 17.33 15.93
CA GLY A 163 -44.66 16.51 16.86
C GLY A 163 -45.26 15.24 16.23
N ALA A 164 -44.80 14.86 15.04
CA ALA A 164 -45.36 13.76 14.25
C ALA A 164 -44.71 12.40 14.54
N LEU A 165 -43.65 12.36 15.36
CA LEU A 165 -42.97 11.12 15.73
C LEU A 165 -42.94 10.91 17.26
N PRO A 166 -43.58 9.85 17.79
CA PRO A 166 -43.44 9.48 19.19
C PRO A 166 -42.05 8.91 19.48
N LEU A 167 -41.53 9.12 20.69
CA LEU A 167 -40.14 8.75 21.07
C LEU A 167 -39.79 7.29 20.82
N TRP A 168 -40.69 6.35 21.11
CA TRP A 168 -40.45 4.91 20.88
C TRP A 168 -40.23 4.58 19.39
N ALA A 169 -40.94 5.28 18.48
CA ALA A 169 -40.80 5.09 17.05
C ALA A 169 -39.48 5.69 16.54
N ALA A 170 -39.07 6.84 17.09
CA ALA A 170 -37.78 7.44 16.79
C ALA A 170 -36.62 6.51 17.19
N VAL A 171 -36.71 5.90 18.38
CA VAL A 171 -35.73 4.89 18.83
C VAL A 171 -35.76 3.65 17.91
N GLY A 172 -36.94 3.17 17.52
CA GLY A 172 -37.07 2.04 16.60
C GLY A 172 -36.39 2.28 15.24
N VAL A 173 -36.55 3.48 14.67
CA VAL A 173 -35.91 3.87 13.40
C VAL A 173 -34.39 3.97 13.55
N ASP A 174 -33.87 4.54 14.63
CA ASP A 174 -32.41 4.67 14.84
C ASP A 174 -31.73 3.30 15.02
N VAL A 175 -32.37 2.40 15.77
CA VAL A 175 -31.89 1.01 15.94
C VAL A 175 -31.97 0.27 14.59
N GLY A 176 -33.07 0.39 13.86
CA GLY A 176 -33.21 -0.20 12.52
C GLY A 176 -32.18 0.31 11.52
N ALA A 177 -31.92 1.61 11.52
CA ALA A 177 -30.88 2.23 10.69
C ALA A 177 -29.47 1.75 11.09
N SER A 178 -29.21 1.57 12.39
CA SER A 178 -27.95 1.01 12.88
C SER A 178 -27.73 -0.41 12.37
N LEU A 179 -28.78 -1.24 12.36
CA LEU A 179 -28.72 -2.59 11.77
C LEU A 179 -28.41 -2.55 10.26
N LEU A 180 -29.00 -1.61 9.52
CA LEU A 180 -28.71 -1.43 8.09
C LEU A 180 -27.26 -0.98 7.83
N VAL A 181 -26.73 -0.07 8.66
CA VAL A 181 -25.33 0.37 8.59
C VAL A 181 -24.38 -0.79 8.87
N VAL A 182 -24.69 -1.61 9.87
CA VAL A 182 -23.91 -2.82 10.18
C VAL A 182 -23.98 -3.82 9.02
N ALA A 183 -25.17 -4.05 8.45
CA ALA A 183 -25.33 -4.92 7.29
C ALA A 183 -24.53 -4.43 6.07
N ASN A 184 -24.50 -3.11 5.82
CA ASN A 184 -23.67 -2.54 4.77
C ASN A 184 -22.18 -2.66 5.09
N GLY A 185 -21.78 -2.55 6.36
CA GLY A 185 -20.41 -2.82 6.82
C GLY A 185 -19.98 -4.28 6.58
N LEU A 186 -20.87 -5.25 6.82
CA LEU A 186 -20.62 -6.67 6.55
C LEU A 186 -20.35 -6.97 5.06
N ARG A 187 -20.78 -6.10 4.14
CA ARG A 187 -20.41 -6.19 2.73
C ARG A 187 -18.90 -6.12 2.49
N LEU A 188 -18.14 -5.48 3.39
CA LEU A 188 -16.67 -5.45 3.34
C LEU A 188 -16.06 -6.83 3.66
N VAL A 189 -16.76 -7.66 4.44
CA VAL A 189 -16.33 -9.02 4.81
C VAL A 189 -16.68 -10.02 3.70
N SER A 190 -17.82 -9.83 3.04
CA SER A 190 -18.34 -10.75 2.01
C SER A 190 -17.93 -10.37 0.58
N GLY A 191 -17.51 -9.13 0.34
CA GLY A 191 -17.33 -8.56 -0.98
C GLY A 191 -15.87 -8.50 -1.44
N ARG A 192 -15.64 -8.94 -2.68
CA ARG A 192 -14.55 -8.43 -3.53
C ARG A 192 -14.73 -6.92 -3.71
N PRO A 193 -13.64 -6.12 -3.75
CA PRO A 193 -13.73 -4.68 -3.93
C PRO A 193 -14.61 -4.37 -5.14
N VAL A 194 -15.75 -3.71 -4.90
CA VAL A 194 -16.67 -3.27 -5.96
C VAL A 194 -16.02 -2.06 -6.62
N GLY A 195 -15.20 -2.34 -7.62
CA GLY A 195 -14.34 -1.36 -8.27
C GLY A 195 -13.18 -1.97 -9.06
N GLN A 196 -13.23 -3.26 -9.39
CA GLN A 196 -12.33 -3.83 -10.37
C GLN A 196 -13.02 -3.86 -11.74
N ARG A 197 -12.57 -2.99 -12.64
CA ARG A 197 -12.09 -3.55 -13.90
C ARG A 197 -10.91 -4.45 -13.49
N GLU A 198 -11.21 -5.75 -13.42
CA GLU A 198 -10.26 -6.87 -13.38
C GLU A 198 -9.09 -6.75 -12.39
N LEU A 199 -9.22 -7.24 -11.15
CA LEU A 199 -8.02 -7.73 -10.42
C LEU A 199 -8.40 -8.96 -9.58
N PRO A 200 -8.18 -10.19 -10.05
CA PRO A 200 -8.64 -11.39 -9.34
C PRO A 200 -8.02 -11.49 -7.95
N ILE A 201 -8.75 -11.09 -6.91
CA ILE A 201 -8.39 -11.37 -5.53
C ILE A 201 -8.96 -12.74 -5.20
N LEU A 202 -8.01 -13.67 -5.01
CA LEU A 202 -8.14 -15.04 -4.52
C LEU A 202 -8.75 -16.04 -5.51
N GLU A 203 -7.89 -16.61 -6.35
CA GLU A 203 -8.02 -18.02 -6.67
C GLU A 203 -7.35 -18.79 -5.54
N ARG A 204 -8.14 -19.52 -4.75
CA ARG A 204 -7.61 -20.51 -3.80
C ARG A 204 -6.90 -21.58 -4.64
N SER A 205 -5.61 -21.43 -4.88
CA SER A 205 -4.82 -22.55 -5.38
C SER A 205 -4.63 -23.54 -4.25
N ALA A 206 -5.18 -24.73 -4.51
CA ALA A 206 -5.08 -25.89 -3.66
C ALA A 206 -3.62 -26.24 -3.37
N VAL A 207 -3.38 -26.63 -2.13
CA VAL A 207 -2.46 -27.70 -1.68
C VAL A 207 -1.55 -28.28 -2.78
N ALA A 208 -0.25 -27.97 -2.72
CA ALA A 208 0.85 -28.93 -3.02
C ALA A 208 2.24 -28.36 -2.66
N GLY A 209 2.86 -28.91 -1.61
CA GLY A 209 4.30 -29.20 -1.55
C GLY A 209 5.30 -28.06 -1.26
N PRO A 210 6.48 -28.39 -0.69
CA PRO A 210 7.45 -27.42 -0.20
C PRO A 210 8.40 -26.98 -1.32
N THR A 211 8.65 -25.68 -1.47
CA THR A 211 9.80 -25.21 -2.26
C THR A 211 10.29 -23.88 -1.71
N VAL A 212 11.44 -23.96 -1.04
CA VAL A 212 12.37 -22.86 -0.72
C VAL A 212 12.63 -22.03 -1.96
N PHE A 213 12.71 -20.70 -1.89
CA PHE A 213 13.73 -19.87 -2.56
C PHE A 213 13.70 -18.42 -2.04
N VAL A 214 14.90 -17.83 -2.10
CA VAL A 214 15.45 -16.60 -1.48
C VAL A 214 14.72 -15.32 -1.85
#